data_AF-A0A962UW52-F1
#
_entry.id   AF-A0A962UW52-F1
#
_cell.length_a   1.000
_cell.length_b   1.000
_cell.length_c   1.000
_cell.angle_alpha   90.00
_cell.angle_beta   90.00
_cell.angle_gamma   90.00
#
_symmetry.space_group_name_H-M   'P 1'
#
loop_
_entity.id
_entity.type
_entity.pdbx_description
1 polymer ?
#
loop_
_entity_poly.entity_id
_entity_poly.type
_entity_poly.pdbx_seq_one_letter_code
_entity_poly.pdbx_strand_id
1 'polypeptide(L)'
;MDKRKSLLVALALALCCNVDRVTAADSWTCTQGSLTRNVDVFYADNASRLPCRVYYSKPGESVMPRLLWNASSQLDYCRSKADAFVTRLESWGWRCRISPEPPAQAR
;
A
#
# COMPACT_ATOMS: atom_id res chain seq x y z
N MET A 1 -45.05 3.84 -49.95
CA MET A 1 -45.43 4.31 -48.60
C MET A 1 -44.14 4.70 -47.87
N ASP A 2 -43.86 6.00 -47.85
CA ASP A 2 -42.70 6.62 -47.20
C ASP A 2 -42.67 6.45 -45.68
N LYS A 3 -41.47 6.24 -45.12
CA LYS A 3 -40.93 7.08 -44.03
C LYS A 3 -39.46 6.75 -43.75
N ARG A 4 -38.57 7.51 -44.37
CA ARG A 4 -37.19 7.70 -43.90
C ARG A 4 -37.25 8.34 -42.52
N LYS A 5 -36.82 7.64 -41.48
CA LYS A 5 -36.57 8.20 -40.15
C LYS A 5 -35.06 8.22 -39.93
N SER A 6 -34.51 9.42 -40.03
CA SER A 6 -33.14 9.77 -39.70
C SER A 6 -32.87 9.65 -38.19
N LEU A 7 -31.58 9.47 -37.87
CA LEU A 7 -30.92 9.67 -36.56
C LEU A 7 -31.17 8.51 -35.57
N LEU A 8 -30.16 7.82 -35.02
CA LEU A 8 -29.11 8.37 -34.16
C LEU A 8 -27.86 7.46 -34.12
N VAL A 9 -26.70 8.11 -34.11
CA VAL A 9 -25.37 7.58 -33.77
C VAL A 9 -25.29 7.35 -32.26
N ALA A 10 -24.78 6.20 -31.80
CA ALA A 10 -24.15 6.10 -30.47
C ALA A 10 -23.20 4.89 -30.42
N LEU A 11 -21.94 5.19 -30.69
CA LEU A 11 -20.76 4.39 -30.37
C LEU A 11 -20.66 4.25 -28.83
N ALA A 12 -20.86 3.06 -28.29
CA ALA A 12 -20.57 2.79 -26.87
C ALA A 12 -19.32 1.91 -26.79
N LEU A 13 -18.17 2.57 -26.65
CA LEU A 13 -16.92 1.96 -26.18
C LEU A 13 -17.20 1.21 -24.88
N ALA A 14 -17.09 -0.13 -24.91
CA ALA A 14 -16.95 -0.93 -23.71
C ALA A 14 -15.57 -0.64 -23.12
N LEU A 15 -15.49 0.44 -22.34
CA LEU A 15 -14.33 0.79 -21.53
C LEU A 15 -14.28 -0.25 -20.39
N CYS A 16 -13.51 -1.32 -20.61
CA CYS A 16 -13.06 -2.18 -19.53
C CYS A 16 -12.14 -1.35 -18.64
N CYS A 17 -12.71 -0.56 -17.73
CA CYS A 17 -12.01 -0.08 -16.56
C CYS A 17 -11.63 -1.32 -15.76
N ASN A 18 -10.49 -1.90 -16.10
CA ASN A 18 -9.74 -2.72 -15.16
C ASN A 18 -9.49 -1.78 -13.98
N VAL A 19 -10.32 -1.90 -12.95
CA VAL A 19 -10.00 -1.33 -11.65
C VAL A 19 -8.87 -2.22 -11.16
N ASP A 20 -7.63 -1.80 -11.43
CA ASP A 20 -6.48 -2.36 -10.76
C ASP A 20 -6.77 -2.22 -9.27
N ARG A 21 -7.10 -3.36 -8.64
CA ARG A 21 -7.23 -3.41 -7.19
C ARG A 21 -5.82 -3.18 -6.67
N VAL A 22 -5.52 -1.93 -6.33
CA VAL A 22 -4.37 -1.60 -5.50
C VAL A 22 -4.55 -2.46 -4.25
N THR A 23 -3.73 -3.50 -4.12
CA THR A 23 -3.56 -4.19 -2.85
C THR A 23 -3.00 -3.13 -1.92
N ALA A 24 -3.84 -2.62 -1.02
CA ALA A 24 -3.43 -1.66 0.00
C ALA A 24 -2.51 -2.37 0.99
N ALA A 25 -1.29 -2.68 0.57
CA ALA A 25 -0.19 -2.88 1.48
C ALA A 25 0.31 -1.47 1.80
N ASP A 26 0.07 -1.03 3.02
CA ASP A 26 0.49 0.27 3.48
C ASP A 26 2.00 0.23 3.70
N SER A 27 2.75 0.86 2.80
CA SER A 27 4.20 0.91 2.86
C SER A 27 4.70 2.35 2.85
N TRP A 28 5.79 2.59 3.58
CA TRP A 28 6.50 3.86 3.61
C TRP A 28 7.98 3.65 3.40
N THR A 29 8.57 4.54 2.62
CA THR A 29 10.02 4.68 2.50
C THR A 29 10.44 5.97 3.18
N CYS A 30 11.31 5.85 4.17
CA CYS A 30 11.90 6.96 4.91
C CYS A 30 13.38 7.08 4.59
N THR A 31 13.85 8.30 4.32
CA THR A 31 15.26 8.58 3.97
C THR A 31 15.89 9.62 4.89
N GLN A 32 17.15 9.39 5.26
CA GLN A 32 18.00 10.34 5.99
C GLN A 32 19.44 10.20 5.49
N GLY A 33 19.93 11.21 4.76
CA GLY A 33 21.21 11.10 4.06
C GLY A 33 21.20 9.95 3.04
N SER A 34 22.16 9.04 3.15
CA SER A 34 22.24 7.80 2.36
C SER A 34 21.45 6.62 2.96
N LEU A 35 20.86 6.79 4.14
CA LEU A 35 20.15 5.72 4.83
C LEU A 35 18.70 5.64 4.37
N THR A 36 18.22 4.41 4.20
CA THR A 36 16.83 4.10 3.83
C THR A 36 16.20 3.20 4.88
N ARG A 37 14.94 3.44 5.21
CA ARG A 37 14.09 2.57 6.02
C ARG A 37 12.78 2.30 5.31
N ASN A 38 12.32 1.07 5.38
CA ASN A 38 10.95 0.76 4.98
C ASN A 38 10.14 0.34 6.21
N VAL A 39 8.90 0.81 6.25
CA VAL A 39 7.87 0.39 7.21
C VAL A 39 6.76 -0.22 6.38
N ASP A 40 6.44 -1.49 6.61
CA ASP A 40 5.60 -2.27 5.71
C ASP A 40 4.49 -2.96 6.50
N VAL A 41 3.23 -2.73 6.11
CA VAL A 41 2.08 -3.46 6.66
C VAL A 41 1.69 -4.59 5.72
N PHE A 42 1.75 -5.81 6.25
CA PHE A 42 1.31 -7.03 5.58
C PHE A 42 -0.05 -7.46 6.13
N TYR A 43 -0.99 -7.78 5.25
CA TYR A 43 -2.27 -8.39 5.57
C TYR A 43 -2.30 -9.82 5.00
N ALA A 44 -2.69 -10.80 5.81
CA ALA A 44 -2.83 -12.18 5.37
C ALA A 44 -4.01 -12.37 4.40
N ASP A 45 -5.09 -11.63 4.64
CA ASP A 45 -6.24 -11.53 3.74
C ASP A 45 -6.52 -10.05 3.45
N ASN A 46 -6.58 -9.69 2.16
CA ASN A 46 -6.74 -8.30 1.73
C ASN A 46 -8.16 -7.74 1.97
N ALA A 47 -9.18 -8.61 2.00
CA ALA A 47 -10.57 -8.17 2.15
C ALA A 47 -10.89 -7.82 3.62
N SER A 48 -10.49 -8.69 4.53
CA SER A 48 -10.63 -8.51 5.98
C SER A 48 -9.52 -7.65 6.59
N ARG A 49 -8.39 -7.49 5.89
CA ARG A 49 -7.17 -6.84 6.38
C ARG A 49 -6.64 -7.47 7.68
N LEU A 50 -6.85 -8.78 7.84
CA LEU A 50 -6.50 -9.55 9.04
C LEU A 50 -6.03 -10.97 8.68
N PRO A 51 -5.24 -11.62 9.54
CA PRO A 51 -4.28 -11.02 10.47
C PRO A 51 -3.34 -10.01 9.80
N CYS A 52 -2.84 -9.05 10.56
CA CYS A 52 -1.92 -8.03 10.08
C CYS A 52 -0.54 -8.13 10.77
N ARG A 53 0.51 -7.69 10.09
CA ARG A 53 1.90 -7.61 10.59
C ARG A 53 2.56 -6.32 10.11
N VAL A 54 3.41 -5.71 10.95
CA VAL A 54 4.23 -4.53 10.59
C VAL A 54 5.71 -4.92 10.61
N TYR A 55 6.38 -4.76 9.48
CA TYR A 55 7.81 -4.98 9.34
C TYR A 55 8.58 -3.67 9.22
N TYR A 56 9.81 -3.69 9.71
CA TYR A 56 10.78 -2.60 9.55
C TYR A 56 12.08 -3.13 8.97
N SER A 57 12.51 -2.57 7.86
CA SER A 57 13.75 -2.97 7.20
C SER A 57 14.72 -1.80 7.07
N LYS A 58 16.00 -2.14 6.92
CA LYS A 58 17.09 -1.19 6.68
C LYS A 58 17.86 -1.62 5.44
N PRO A 59 17.31 -1.37 4.24
CA PRO A 59 17.99 -1.73 2.99
C PRO A 59 19.42 -1.16 2.96
N GLY A 60 20.38 -1.99 2.56
CA GLY A 60 21.80 -1.61 2.52
C GLY A 60 22.58 -1.80 3.84
N GLU A 61 21.93 -2.13 4.96
CA GLU A 61 22.63 -2.33 6.26
C GLU A 61 22.92 -3.79 6.63
N SER A 62 22.85 -4.75 5.68
CA SER A 62 23.10 -6.18 5.92
C SER A 62 22.38 -6.77 7.15
N VAL A 63 21.20 -6.24 7.47
CA VAL A 63 20.33 -6.71 8.55
C VAL A 63 18.99 -7.17 7.99
N MET A 64 18.45 -8.23 8.60
CA MET A 64 17.14 -8.75 8.21
C MET A 64 16.00 -7.81 8.65
N PRO A 65 14.88 -7.79 7.90
CA PRO A 65 13.67 -7.10 8.34
C PRO A 65 13.20 -7.59 9.71
N ARG A 66 12.77 -6.66 10.56
CA ARG A 66 12.28 -6.95 11.92
C ARG A 66 10.76 -6.84 11.97
N LEU A 67 10.09 -7.86 12.49
CA LEU A 67 8.67 -7.77 12.87
C LEU A 67 8.54 -6.87 14.10
N LEU A 68 7.76 -5.80 13.99
CA LEU A 68 7.52 -4.85 15.07
C LEU A 68 6.22 -5.13 15.81
N TRP A 69 5.14 -5.34 15.05
CA TRP A 69 3.79 -5.52 15.57
C TRP A 69 3.04 -6.55 14.75
N ASN A 70 2.06 -7.21 15.37
CA ASN A 70 1.10 -8.09 14.70
C ASN A 70 -0.23 -8.07 15.45
N ALA A 71 -1.31 -8.38 14.74
CA ALA A 71 -2.63 -8.62 15.34
C ALA A 71 -3.42 -9.63 14.51
N SER A 72 -4.14 -10.53 15.19
CA SER A 72 -4.94 -11.56 14.52
C SER A 72 -6.37 -11.11 14.19
N SER A 73 -6.95 -10.24 15.00
CA SER A 73 -8.37 -9.89 14.92
C SER A 73 -8.68 -8.40 15.16
N GLN A 74 -7.66 -7.57 15.39
CA GLN A 74 -7.86 -6.14 15.64
C GLN A 74 -7.65 -5.34 14.35
N LEU A 75 -8.75 -5.00 13.69
CA LEU A 75 -8.74 -4.17 12.49
C LEU A 75 -8.00 -2.85 12.76
N ASP A 76 -7.29 -2.35 11.75
CA ASP A 76 -6.51 -1.10 11.74
C ASP A 76 -5.37 -0.99 12.79
N TYR A 77 -5.16 -2.00 13.65
CA TYR A 77 -4.08 -2.00 14.64
C TYR A 77 -2.71 -1.79 14.00
N CYS A 78 -2.38 -2.58 12.95
CA CYS A 78 -1.08 -2.50 12.30
C CYS A 78 -0.89 -1.18 11.54
N ARG A 79 -1.92 -0.70 10.82
CA ARG A 79 -1.90 0.60 10.15
C ARG A 79 -1.61 1.73 11.15
N SER A 80 -2.35 1.77 12.25
CA SER A 80 -2.18 2.78 13.31
C SER A 80 -0.78 2.74 13.93
N LYS A 81 -0.22 1.54 14.15
CA LYS A 81 1.16 1.39 14.65
C LYS A 81 2.19 1.85 13.63
N ALA A 82 1.99 1.56 12.35
CA ALA A 82 2.88 1.99 11.28
C ALA A 82 2.86 3.52 11.12
N ASP A 83 1.69 4.15 11.06
CA ASP A 83 1.55 5.62 10.98
C ASP A 83 2.24 6.32 12.17
N ALA A 84 2.03 5.83 13.39
CA ALA A 84 2.68 6.36 14.59
C ALA A 84 4.21 6.19 14.56
N PHE A 85 4.70 5.08 14.02
CA PHE A 85 6.14 4.84 13.89
C PHE A 85 6.78 5.71 12.81
N VAL A 86 6.11 5.91 11.67
CA VAL A 86 6.52 6.84 10.61
C VAL A 86 6.60 8.26 11.17
N THR A 87 5.58 8.71 11.90
CA THR A 87 5.58 10.02 12.58
C THR A 87 6.78 10.17 13.53
N ARG A 88 7.14 9.10 14.24
CA ARG A 88 8.32 9.10 15.12
C ARG A 88 9.63 9.17 14.31
N LEU A 89 9.76 8.45 13.20
CA LEU A 89 10.92 8.57 12.32
C LEU A 89 11.04 10.02 11.81
N GLU A 90 9.94 10.64 11.39
CA GLU A 90 9.92 12.04 10.95
C GLU A 90 10.38 12.99 12.06
N SER A 91 9.95 12.77 13.31
CA SER A 91 10.42 13.54 14.46
C SER A 91 11.92 13.41 14.73
N TRP A 92 12.56 12.36 14.20
CA TRP A 92 14.01 12.13 14.24
C TRP A 92 14.74 12.60 12.97
N GLY A 93 14.08 13.39 12.13
CA GLY A 93 14.65 14.00 10.93
C GLY A 93 14.69 13.08 9.71
N TRP A 94 13.87 12.02 9.68
CA TRP A 94 13.67 11.21 8.49
C TRP A 94 12.62 11.86 7.58
N ARG A 95 12.80 11.75 6.26
CA ARG A 95 11.78 12.18 5.29
C ARG A 95 11.06 10.95 4.77
N CYS A 96 9.81 10.78 5.18
CA CYS A 96 9.00 9.63 4.82
C CYS A 96 8.02 9.95 3.70
N ARG A 97 7.76 8.96 2.83
CA ARG A 97 6.76 9.01 1.77
C ARG A 97 6.06 7.67 1.70
N ILE A 98 4.79 7.69 1.33
CA ILE A 98 4.07 6.46 0.97
C ILE A 98 4.79 5.83 -0.23
N SER A 99 5.12 4.55 -0.12
CA SER A 99 5.68 3.78 -1.23
C SER A 99 4.53 3.27 -2.10
N PRO A 100 4.53 3.54 -3.42
CA PRO A 100 3.53 2.99 -4.33
C PRO A 100 3.75 1.50 -4.62
N GLU A 101 4.95 0.98 -4.31
CA GLU A 101 5.26 -0.43 -4.45
C GLU A 101 4.88 -1.18 -3.17
N PRO A 102 4.08 -2.26 -3.27
CA PRO A 102 3.86 -3.15 -2.14
C PRO A 102 5.22 -3.65 -1.60
N PRO A 103 5.32 -3.99 -0.31
CA PRO A 103 6.51 -4.61 0.25
C PRO A 103 6.89 -5.78 -0.65
N ALA A 104 8.12 -5.78 -1.19
CA ALA A 104 8.61 -6.87 -2.02
C ALA A 104 8.31 -8.17 -1.28
N GLN A 105 7.42 -8.98 -1.85
CA GLN A 105 6.79 -10.11 -1.18
C GLN A 105 7.90 -10.94 -0.53
N ALA A 106 7.83 -11.08 0.80
CA ALA A 106 8.69 -11.99 1.53
C ALA A 106 8.41 -13.40 0.98
N ARG A 107 9.26 -13.85 0.05
CA ARG A 107 9.30 -15.24 -0.43
C ARG A 107 9.86 -16.13 0.67
#